data_AF-A0A2D5XHW9-F1
#
_entry.id   AF-A0A2D5XHW9-F1
#
_cell.length_a   1.000
_cell.length_b   1.000
_cell.length_c   1.000
_cell.angle_alpha   90.00
_cell.angle_beta   90.00
_cell.angle_gamma   90.00
#
_symmetry.space_group_name_H-M   'P 1'
#
loop_
_entity.id
_entity.type
_entity.pdbx_description
1 polymer ?
#
loop_
_entity_poly.entity_id
_entity_poly.type
_entity_poly.pdbx_seq_one_letter_code
_entity_poly.pdbx_strand_id
1 'polypeptide(L)'
;MQIPTVPNVTFKTRVRNDAIEGSNPFEWKDQTSDEVFKGKRVVLFALPGAFTPTCSTRHLPRYEELHDEFRAEGIDQIVCLSVNDAFVMYQWGKSQNAKNVLQHLKKLKNKYKNNRGKII
;
A
#
# COMPACT_ATOMS: atom_id res chain seq x y z
N MET A 1 12.55 -20.37 -17.62
CA MET A 1 11.34 -19.57 -17.35
C MET A 1 11.79 -18.26 -16.74
N GLN A 2 11.42 -17.10 -17.31
CA GLN A 2 11.69 -15.81 -16.64
C GLN A 2 10.84 -15.75 -15.38
N ILE A 3 11.48 -15.51 -14.23
CA ILE A 3 10.75 -15.22 -12.99
C ILE A 3 10.03 -13.88 -13.23
N PRO A 4 8.69 -13.82 -13.13
CA PRO A 4 7.98 -12.57 -13.28
C PRO A 4 8.45 -11.59 -12.21
N THR A 5 8.98 -10.45 -12.64
CA THR A 5 9.46 -9.39 -11.76
C THR A 5 8.31 -8.45 -11.38
N VAL A 6 8.49 -7.71 -10.29
CA VAL A 6 7.54 -6.66 -9.90
C VAL A 6 7.45 -5.62 -11.04
N PRO A 7 6.24 -5.26 -11.51
CA PRO A 7 6.07 -4.27 -12.56
C PRO A 7 6.61 -2.90 -12.14
N ASN A 8 7.21 -2.17 -13.09
CA ASN A 8 7.60 -0.78 -12.87
C ASN A 8 6.35 0.10 -12.80
N VAL A 9 6.03 0.59 -11.60
CA VAL A 9 4.87 1.46 -11.36
C VAL A 9 5.23 2.56 -10.36
N THR A 10 4.53 3.70 -10.47
CA THR A 10 4.57 4.78 -9.48
C THR A 10 3.24 4.86 -8.74
N PHE A 11 3.29 4.79 -7.42
CA PHE A 11 2.19 4.99 -6.50
C PHE A 11 2.14 6.45 -6.06
N LYS A 12 0.94 7.03 -6.03
CA LYS A 12 0.72 8.33 -5.39
C LYS A 12 0.41 8.08 -3.92
N THR A 13 1.29 8.53 -3.03
CA THR A 13 1.17 8.25 -1.60
C THR A 13 1.14 9.54 -0.81
N ARG A 14 0.57 9.48 0.39
CA ARG A 14 0.68 10.55 1.37
C ARG A 14 1.50 10.01 2.54
N VAL A 15 2.64 10.62 2.81
CA VAL A 15 3.58 10.17 3.84
C VAL A 15 3.59 11.19 4.97
N ARG A 16 3.71 10.70 6.22
CA ARG A 16 3.87 11.59 7.38
C ARG A 16 5.24 12.24 7.28
N ASN A 17 5.28 13.55 7.49
CA ASN A 17 6.52 14.32 7.57
C ASN A 17 6.49 15.12 8.87
N ASP A 18 7.28 14.70 9.84
CA ASP A 18 7.30 15.26 11.19
C ASP A 18 7.92 16.67 11.25
N ALA A 19 8.58 17.12 10.18
CA ALA A 19 9.06 18.49 10.05
C ALA A 19 7.95 19.48 9.65
N ILE A 20 6.78 19.00 9.23
CA ILE A 20 5.61 19.84 8.92
C ILE A 20 4.81 20.06 10.19
N GLU A 21 4.71 21.31 10.63
CA GLU A 21 3.90 21.68 11.80
C GLU A 21 2.39 21.70 11.47
N GLY A 22 1.56 21.50 12.51
CA GLY A 22 0.10 21.61 12.41
C GLY A 22 -0.67 20.29 12.45
N SER A 23 -1.97 20.36 12.18
CA SER A 23 -2.90 19.23 12.35
C SER A 23 -2.83 18.18 11.24
N ASN A 24 -2.15 18.47 10.12
CA ASN A 24 -1.99 17.58 8.98
C ASN A 24 -0.52 17.51 8.51
N PRO A 25 0.38 16.87 9.28
CA PRO A 25 1.81 16.78 8.98
C PRO A 25 2.10 15.71 7.93
N PHE A 26 1.50 15.85 6.74
CA PHE A 26 1.61 14.88 5.65
C PHE A 26 1.88 15.58 4.32
N GLU A 27 2.77 14.99 3.52
CA GLU A 27 3.09 15.46 2.18
C GLU A 27 2.77 14.41 1.12
N TRP A 28 2.55 14.87 -0.12
CA TRP A 28 2.41 13.99 -1.26
C TRP A 28 3.78 13.50 -1.71
N LYS A 29 3.92 12.19 -1.85
CA LYS A 29 5.13 11.56 -2.35
C LYS A 29 4.80 10.53 -3.41
N ASP A 30 5.47 10.65 -4.54
CA ASP A 30 5.51 9.60 -5.54
C ASP A 30 6.46 8.51 -5.04
N GLN A 31 5.97 7.27 -4.95
CA GLN A 31 6.78 6.11 -4.59
C GLN A 31 6.79 5.13 -5.76
N THR A 32 7.97 4.80 -6.25
CA THR A 32 8.18 3.78 -7.27
C THR A 32 8.07 2.37 -6.68
N SER A 33 7.76 1.39 -7.51
CA SER A 33 7.82 -0.03 -7.14
C SER A 33 9.17 -0.44 -6.58
N ASP A 34 10.26 0.12 -7.09
CA ASP A 34 11.61 -0.18 -6.58
C ASP A 34 11.78 0.32 -5.15
N GLU A 35 11.31 1.54 -4.83
CA GLU A 35 11.37 2.06 -3.45
C GLU A 35 10.55 1.23 -2.45
N VAL A 36 9.46 0.61 -2.92
CA VAL A 36 8.59 -0.23 -2.09
C VAL A 36 9.14 -1.66 -1.95
N PHE A 37 9.61 -2.27 -3.05
CA PHE A 37 9.84 -3.73 -3.12
C PHE A 37 11.30 -4.15 -3.30
N LYS A 38 12.19 -3.27 -3.80
CA LYS A 38 13.57 -3.68 -4.13
C LYS A 38 14.34 -4.02 -2.86
N GLY A 39 14.92 -5.22 -2.85
CA GLY A 39 15.72 -5.70 -1.72
C GLY A 39 14.92 -5.99 -0.45
N LYS A 40 13.58 -6.01 -0.53
CA LYS A 40 12.67 -6.30 0.60
C LYS A 40 11.78 -7.49 0.28
N ARG A 41 11.47 -8.29 1.29
CA ARG A 41 10.41 -9.30 1.23
C ARG A 41 9.13 -8.65 1.71
N VAL A 42 8.19 -8.44 0.80
CA VAL A 42 6.96 -7.69 1.06
C VAL A 42 5.74 -8.57 0.82
N VAL A 43 4.84 -8.61 1.79
CA VAL A 43 3.49 -9.15 1.61
C VAL A 43 2.59 -8.01 1.14
N LEU A 44 2.11 -8.10 -0.10
CA LEU A 44 1.15 -7.15 -0.67
C LEU A 44 -0.22 -7.82 -0.76
N PHE A 45 -1.22 -7.25 -0.10
CA PHE A 45 -2.62 -7.63 -0.30
C PHE A 45 -3.43 -6.44 -0.79
N ALA A 46 -4.51 -6.71 -1.52
CA ALA A 46 -5.38 -5.68 -2.06
C ALA A 46 -6.81 -5.88 -1.60
N LEU A 47 -7.53 -4.77 -1.43
CA LEU A 47 -8.97 -4.77 -1.15
C LEU A 47 -9.74 -3.82 -2.05
N PRO A 48 -10.98 -4.19 -2.41
CA PRO A 48 -11.82 -3.40 -3.30
C PRO A 48 -12.20 -2.04 -2.69
N GLY A 49 -12.33 -1.95 -1.36
CA GLY A 49 -12.57 -0.68 -0.71
C GLY A 49 -12.45 -0.70 0.81
N ALA A 50 -11.94 0.39 1.36
CA ALA A 50 -11.98 0.71 2.79
C ALA A 50 -13.42 0.75 3.31
N PHE A 51 -13.61 0.48 4.61
CA PHE A 51 -14.91 0.42 5.31
C PHE A 51 -15.92 -0.63 4.80
N THR A 52 -15.52 -1.50 3.87
CA THR A 52 -16.38 -2.60 3.42
C THR A 52 -16.34 -3.79 4.41
N PRO A 53 -17.42 -4.58 4.55
CA PRO A 53 -17.57 -5.54 5.65
C PRO A 53 -16.44 -6.56 5.75
N THR A 54 -16.17 -7.33 4.69
CA THR A 54 -15.12 -8.38 4.71
C THR A 54 -13.71 -7.80 4.89
N CYS A 55 -13.44 -6.65 4.27
CA CYS A 55 -12.13 -6.03 4.34
C CYS A 55 -11.80 -5.52 5.75
N SER A 56 -12.81 -4.99 6.45
CA SER A 56 -12.66 -4.43 7.80
C SER A 56 -12.77 -5.51 8.89
N THR A 57 -13.55 -6.57 8.68
CA THR A 57 -13.72 -7.61 9.71
C THR A 57 -12.69 -8.73 9.66
N ARG A 58 -12.06 -8.96 8.50
CA ARG A 58 -11.17 -10.12 8.30
C ARG A 58 -9.82 -9.76 7.72
N HIS A 59 -9.78 -9.08 6.57
CA HIS A 59 -8.52 -8.93 5.84
C HIS A 59 -7.49 -8.13 6.65
N LEU A 60 -7.74 -6.85 6.91
CA LEU A 60 -6.75 -6.02 7.60
C LEU A 60 -6.45 -6.51 9.03
N PRO A 61 -7.44 -6.84 9.89
CA PRO A 61 -7.16 -7.32 11.23
C PRO A 61 -6.27 -8.57 11.26
N ARG A 62 -6.50 -9.53 10.35
CA ARG A 62 -5.72 -10.76 10.35
C ARG A 62 -4.24 -10.53 9.99
N TYR A 63 -3.95 -9.60 9.08
CA TYR A 63 -2.56 -9.25 8.76
C TYR A 63 -1.86 -8.50 9.90
N GLU A 64 -2.60 -7.70 10.69
CA GLU A 64 -2.07 -7.06 11.90
C GLU A 64 -1.77 -8.10 12.99
N GLU A 65 -2.68 -9.04 13.24
CA GLU A 65 -2.49 -10.14 14.21
C GLU A 65 -1.28 -11.00 13.86
N LEU A 66 -1.08 -11.30 12.57
CA LEU A 66 -0.01 -12.15 12.06
C LEU A 66 1.30 -11.41 11.81
N HIS A 67 1.38 -10.11 12.10
CA HIS A 67 2.54 -9.30 11.75
C HIS A 67 3.87 -9.89 12.26
N ASP A 68 3.89 -10.33 13.52
CA ASP A 68 5.11 -10.85 14.14
C ASP A 68 5.51 -12.21 13.56
N GLU A 69 4.54 -13.03 13.16
CA GLU A 69 4.79 -14.29 12.43
C GLU A 69 5.41 -14.01 11.05
N PHE A 70 4.86 -13.05 10.29
CA PHE A 70 5.45 -12.63 9.02
C PHE A 70 6.87 -12.11 9.22
N ARG A 71 7.11 -11.31 10.26
CA ARG A 71 8.44 -10.80 10.58
C ARG A 71 9.43 -11.92 10.93
N ALA A 72 8.98 -12.93 11.69
CA ALA A 72 9.79 -14.10 12.02
C ALA A 72 10.19 -14.90 10.78
N GLU A 73 9.30 -14.95 9.78
CA GLU A 73 9.57 -15.54 8.45
C GLU A 73 10.44 -14.65 7.54
N GLY A 74 10.93 -13.51 8.04
CA GLY A 74 11.79 -12.59 7.30
C GLY A 74 11.06 -11.71 6.29
N ILE A 75 9.77 -11.42 6.52
CA ILE A 75 9.03 -10.38 5.78
C ILE A 75 9.36 -9.02 6.41
N ASP A 76 9.84 -8.09 5.58
CA ASP A 76 10.20 -6.75 6.01
C ASP A 76 8.98 -5.84 6.16
N GLN A 77 7.94 -6.07 5.34
CA GLN A 77 6.80 -5.17 5.27
C GLN A 77 5.51 -5.86 4.81
N ILE A 78 4.39 -5.44 5.39
CA ILE A 78 3.04 -5.78 4.92
C ILE A 78 2.39 -4.51 4.37
N VAL A 79 1.84 -4.61 3.16
CA VAL A 79 1.27 -3.48 2.43
C VAL A 79 -0.15 -3.79 1.98
N CYS A 80 -1.05 -2.88 2.27
CA CYS A 80 -2.43 -2.88 1.84
C CYS A 80 -2.63 -1.90 0.67
N LEU A 81 -3.03 -2.43 -0.49
CA LEU A 81 -3.35 -1.66 -1.69
C LEU A 81 -4.86 -1.51 -1.87
N SER A 82 -5.32 -0.30 -2.20
CA SER A 82 -6.72 -0.08 -2.57
C SER A 82 -6.87 1.00 -3.66
N VAL A 83 -8.09 1.10 -4.20
CA VAL A 83 -8.48 2.15 -5.15
C VAL A 83 -8.91 3.45 -4.46
N ASN A 84 -9.18 3.40 -3.15
CA ASN A 84 -9.48 4.58 -2.34
C ASN A 84 -8.30 5.57 -2.34
N ASP A 85 -8.58 6.84 -2.07
CA ASP A 85 -7.55 7.84 -1.86
C ASP A 85 -6.87 7.72 -0.49
N ALA A 86 -5.73 8.40 -0.34
CA ALA A 86 -4.90 8.32 0.86
C ALA A 86 -5.57 8.88 2.12
N PHE A 87 -6.55 9.80 2.01
CA PHE A 87 -7.28 10.31 3.19
C PHE A 87 -8.23 9.26 3.72
N VAL A 88 -8.99 8.61 2.83
CA VAL A 88 -9.90 7.52 3.18
C VAL A 88 -9.12 6.36 3.79
N MET A 89 -8.01 5.94 3.16
CA MET A 89 -7.19 4.85 3.69
C MET A 89 -6.58 5.18 5.06
N TYR A 90 -6.14 6.43 5.28
CA TYR A 90 -5.63 6.87 6.58
C TYR A 90 -6.70 6.78 7.68
N GLN A 91 -7.89 7.33 7.43
CA GLN A 91 -8.97 7.32 8.43
C GLN A 91 -9.48 5.89 8.68
N TRP A 92 -9.54 5.06 7.64
CA TRP A 92 -9.89 3.66 7.78
C TRP A 92 -8.89 2.93 8.68
N GLY A 93 -7.59 3.07 8.41
CA GLY A 93 -6.55 2.51 9.27
C GLY A 93 -6.65 2.88 10.73
N LYS A 94 -6.89 4.16 11.00
CA LYS A 94 -7.13 4.65 12.35
C LYS A 94 -8.35 3.99 13.00
N SER A 95 -9.46 3.88 12.26
CA SER A 95 -10.67 3.21 12.77
C SER A 95 -10.48 1.71 13.03
N GLN A 96 -9.55 1.08 12.32
CA GLN A 96 -9.18 -0.34 12.50
C GLN A 96 -8.07 -0.53 13.54
N ASN A 97 -7.56 0.56 14.12
CA ASN A 97 -6.41 0.56 15.04
C ASN A 97 -5.16 -0.15 14.45
N ALA A 98 -4.98 -0.05 13.14
CA ALA A 98 -3.88 -0.68 12.42
C ALA A 98 -2.57 0.06 12.68
N LYS A 99 -1.51 -0.70 13.01
CA LYS A 99 -0.21 -0.16 13.44
C LYS A 99 0.94 -0.61 12.55
N ASN A 100 0.85 -1.82 12.03
CA ASN A 100 1.98 -2.48 11.38
C ASN A 100 1.81 -2.59 9.85
N VAL A 101 0.59 -2.49 9.34
CA VAL A 101 0.30 -2.56 7.90
C VAL A 101 0.32 -1.16 7.27
N LEU A 102 1.09 -0.99 6.19
CA LEU A 102 1.13 0.27 5.43
C LEU A 102 -0.05 0.34 4.44
N GLN A 103 -0.87 1.39 4.53
CA GLN A 103 -2.19 1.44 3.87
C GLN A 103 -2.34 2.50 2.76
N HIS A 104 -1.29 3.27 2.46
CA HIS A 104 -1.42 4.49 1.65
C HIS A 104 -1.03 4.34 0.18
N LEU A 105 -0.88 3.11 -0.33
CA LEU A 105 -0.64 2.94 -1.75
C LEU A 105 -1.94 3.17 -2.53
N LYS A 106 -1.98 4.24 -3.33
CA LYS A 106 -2.97 4.39 -4.40
C LYS A 106 -2.33 3.97 -5.72
N LYS A 107 -2.89 2.93 -6.35
CA LYS A 107 -2.54 2.60 -7.74
C LYS A 107 -3.14 3.68 -8.65
N LEU A 108 -2.29 4.42 -9.37
CA LEU A 108 -2.77 5.18 -10.51
C LEU A 108 -3.39 4.19 -11.51
N LYS A 109 -4.55 4.53 -12.09
CA LYS A 109 -5.00 3.91 -13.35
C LYS A 109 -3.96 4.27 -14.42
N ASN A 110 -2.81 3.59 -14.40
CA ASN A 110 -1.84 3.67 -15.48
C ASN A 110 -2.46 2.92 -16.65
N LYS A 111 -2.84 3.69 -17.67
CA LYS A 111 -3.12 3.21 -19.03
C LYS A 111 -2.05 2.20 -19.39
N TYR A 112 -2.44 0.97 -19.71
CA TYR A 112 -1.53 0.00 -20.29
C TYR A 112 -1.09 0.56 -21.65
N LYS A 113 0.10 1.18 -21.72
CA LYS A 113 0.75 1.42 -22.99
C LYS A 113 1.48 0.13 -23.34
N ASN A 114 0.98 -0.57 -24.36
CA ASN A 114 1.76 -1.63 -24.99
C ASN A 114 3.00 -1.03 -25.68
N ASN A 115 3.92 -1.88 -26.12
CA ASN A 115 5.17 -1.49 -26.81
C ASN A 115 4.95 -0.73 -28.15
N ARG A 116 3.71 -0.33 -28.48
CA ARG A 116 3.36 0.49 -29.65
C ARG A 116 2.68 1.81 -29.28
N GLY A 117 2.69 2.19 -28.00
CA GLY A 117 2.18 3.48 -27.54
C GLY A 117 0.68 3.68 -27.68
N LYS A 118 -0.11 2.64 -27.99
CA LYS A 118 -1.56 2.74 -28.11
C LYS A 118 -2.24 2.48 -26.76
N ILE A 119 -3.22 3.33 -26.44
CA ILE A 119 -4.04 3.24 -25.23
C ILE A 119 -5.03 2.08 -25.41
N ILE A 120 -5.01 1.11 -24.49
CA ILE A 120 -6.12 0.19 -24.23
C ILE A 120 -6.66 0.43 -22.82
#